data_AF-A0A2V6QET3-F1
#
_entry.id   AF-A0A2V6QET3-F1
#
_cell.length_a   1.000
_cell.length_b   1.000
_cell.length_c   1.000
_cell.angle_alpha   90.00
_cell.angle_beta   90.00
_cell.angle_gamma   90.00
#
_symmetry.space_group_name_H-M   'P 1'
#
loop_
_entity.id
_entity.type
_entity.pdbx_description
1 polymer ?
#
loop_
_entity_poly.entity_id
_entity_poly.type
_entity_poly.pdbx_seq_one_letter_code
_entity_poly.pdbx_strand_id
1 'polypeptide(L)'
;MRGVHLAPQNNSGESGTATLTKQSDKQTKVVLAVTGGPAGVSQPVHIHKGSCAKLDPKPAYALSPLVNGKSETVVNASLDDLRKGGYAINGHKSAQQASTYVFCGELGK
;
A
#
# COMPACT_ATOMS: atom_id res chain seq x y z
N MET A 1 2.90 12.09 -12.63
CA MET A 1 2.22 11.37 -11.52
C MET A 1 1.60 10.12 -12.11
N ARG A 2 2.16 8.93 -11.87
CA ARG A 2 1.55 7.66 -12.30
C ARG A 2 0.99 6.96 -11.06
N GLY A 3 -0.31 6.71 -11.03
CA GLY A 3 -0.92 5.86 -10.00
C GLY A 3 -0.47 4.40 -10.16
N VAL A 4 -0.46 3.67 -9.05
CA VAL A 4 -0.25 2.22 -9.03
C VAL A 4 -1.59 1.56 -8.78
N HIS A 5 -1.99 0.62 -9.63
CA HIS A 5 -3.19 -0.17 -9.39
C HIS A 5 -2.97 -1.13 -8.22
N LEU A 6 -3.92 -1.16 -7.28
CA LEU A 6 -4.00 -2.10 -6.17
C LEU A 6 -5.00 -3.20 -6.55
N ALA A 7 -4.51 -4.39 -6.83
CA ALA A 7 -5.31 -5.54 -7.21
C ALA A 7 -5.78 -6.32 -5.97
N PRO A 8 -6.99 -6.91 -6.01
CA PRO A 8 -7.51 -7.70 -4.90
C PRO A 8 -6.67 -8.95 -4.66
N GLN A 9 -6.54 -9.33 -3.38
CA GLN A 9 -5.94 -10.59 -2.96
C GLN A 9 -6.93 -11.41 -2.14
N ASN A 10 -6.74 -12.73 -2.13
CA ASN A 10 -7.51 -13.65 -1.28
C ASN A 10 -9.03 -13.50 -1.42
N ASN A 11 -9.52 -13.24 -2.64
CA ASN A 11 -10.94 -13.03 -2.96
C ASN A 11 -11.61 -11.91 -2.14
N SER A 12 -10.85 -10.91 -1.70
CA SER A 12 -11.36 -9.78 -0.91
C SER A 12 -12.40 -8.93 -1.67
N GLY A 13 -12.27 -8.84 -2.99
CA GLY A 13 -12.97 -7.83 -3.80
C GLY A 13 -12.44 -6.41 -3.62
N GLU A 14 -11.39 -6.21 -2.81
CA GLU A 14 -10.82 -4.90 -2.52
C GLU A 14 -9.83 -4.47 -3.61
N SER A 15 -10.09 -3.33 -4.26
CA SER A 15 -9.22 -2.83 -5.33
C SER A 15 -9.16 -1.31 -5.32
N GLY A 16 -8.11 -0.75 -5.91
CA GLY A 16 -7.92 0.69 -5.83
C GLY A 16 -6.70 1.23 -6.55
N THR A 17 -6.28 2.42 -6.12
CA THR A 17 -5.10 3.11 -6.62
C THR A 17 -4.27 3.66 -5.47
N ALA A 18 -2.96 3.53 -5.59
CA ALA A 18 -1.99 4.29 -4.81
C ALA A 18 -1.38 5.41 -5.66
N THR A 19 -1.52 6.65 -5.23
CA THR A 19 -0.90 7.81 -5.87
C THR A 19 0.35 8.20 -5.08
N LEU A 20 1.50 8.18 -5.75
CA LEU A 20 2.79 8.56 -5.18
C LEU A 20 3.24 9.90 -5.75
N THR A 21 3.49 10.86 -4.87
CA THR A 21 3.92 12.22 -5.24
C THR A 21 5.21 12.56 -4.50
N LYS A 22 6.24 12.97 -5.24
CA LYS A 22 7.49 13.47 -4.65
C LYS A 22 7.16 14.72 -3.82
N GLN A 23 7.49 14.70 -2.53
CA GLN A 23 7.34 15.85 -1.64
C GLN A 23 8.68 16.57 -1.44
N SER A 24 9.78 15.83 -1.43
CA SER A 24 11.16 16.33 -1.48
C SER A 24 12.09 15.28 -2.08
N ASP A 25 13.39 15.54 -2.11
CA ASP A 25 14.38 14.54 -2.56
C ASP A 25 14.43 13.28 -1.69
N LYS A 26 13.92 13.35 -0.44
CA LYS A 26 13.94 12.23 0.52
C LYS A 26 12.56 11.84 1.02
N GLN A 27 11.49 12.46 0.52
CA GLN A 27 10.13 12.19 0.98
C GLN A 27 9.15 12.01 -0.17
N THR A 28 8.23 11.06 0.02
CA THR A 28 7.15 10.75 -0.90
C THR A 28 5.83 10.73 -0.14
N LYS A 29 4.85 11.47 -0.67
CA LYS A 29 3.45 11.38 -0.23
C LYS A 29 2.79 10.20 -0.94
N VAL A 30 2.16 9.32 -0.17
CA VAL A 30 1.40 8.16 -0.63
C VAL A 30 -0.06 8.36 -0.24
N VAL A 31 -0.94 8.36 -1.22
CA VAL A 31 -2.40 8.46 -1.03
C VAL A 31 -3.06 7.23 -1.61
N LEU A 32 -3.89 6.57 -0.81
CA LEU A 32 -4.62 5.37 -1.21
C LEU A 32 -6.11 5.66 -1.32
N ALA A 33 -6.71 5.17 -2.39
CA ALA A 33 -8.15 5.11 -2.58
C ALA A 33 -8.52 3.68 -3.00
N VAL A 34 -9.24 2.97 -2.13
CA VAL A 34 -9.61 1.55 -2.27
C VAL A 34 -11.11 1.41 -2.06
N THR A 35 -11.75 0.56 -2.85
CA THR A 35 -13.18 0.21 -2.73
C THR A 35 -13.33 -1.28 -2.45
N GLY A 36 -14.54 -1.71 -2.05
CA GLY A 36 -14.84 -3.11 -1.74
C GLY A 36 -14.49 -3.54 -0.30
N GLY A 37 -13.86 -2.65 0.48
CA GLY A 37 -13.49 -2.92 1.87
C GLY A 37 -14.66 -2.73 2.85
N PRO A 38 -14.59 -3.36 4.04
CA PRO A 38 -15.63 -3.24 5.07
C PRO A 38 -15.69 -1.82 5.67
N ALA A 39 -16.91 -1.30 5.86
CA ALA A 39 -17.13 0.02 6.46
C ALA A 39 -16.70 0.05 7.94
N GLY A 40 -16.04 1.13 8.36
CA GLY A 40 -15.62 1.36 9.75
C GLY A 40 -14.47 0.48 10.25
N VAL A 41 -13.98 -0.46 9.43
CA VAL A 41 -12.83 -1.30 9.79
C VAL A 41 -11.53 -0.58 9.43
N SER A 42 -10.61 -0.53 10.40
CA SER A 42 -9.25 -0.07 10.17
C SER A 42 -8.39 -1.22 9.66
N GLN A 43 -7.83 -1.04 8.48
CA GLN A 43 -7.00 -2.03 7.79
C GLN A 43 -5.54 -1.54 7.78
N PRO A 44 -4.60 -2.24 8.45
CA PRO A 44 -3.19 -1.90 8.37
C PRO A 44 -2.68 -1.92 6.93
N VAL A 45 -1.80 -0.99 6.57
CA VAL A 45 -1.20 -0.91 5.23
C VAL A 45 0.29 -0.64 5.34
N HIS A 46 1.07 -1.31 4.52
CA HIS A 46 2.52 -1.22 4.54
C HIS A 46 3.10 -1.20 3.12
N ILE A 47 4.31 -0.65 3.02
CA ILE A 47 5.22 -0.86 1.88
C ILE A 47 6.23 -1.91 2.29
N HIS A 48 6.36 -2.96 1.48
CA HIS A 48 7.30 -4.06 1.67
C HIS A 48 8.26 -4.18 0.48
N LYS A 49 9.46 -4.71 0.73
CA LYS A 49 10.35 -5.18 -0.34
C LYS A 49 9.72 -6.40 -1.04
N GLY A 50 9.99 -6.54 -2.34
CA GLY A 50 9.55 -7.67 -3.14
C GLY A 50 8.36 -7.35 -4.05
N SER A 51 7.57 -8.38 -4.33
CA SER A 51 6.43 -8.36 -5.26
C SER A 51 5.15 -8.80 -4.58
N CYS A 52 3.99 -8.56 -5.20
CA CYS A 52 2.72 -9.01 -4.63
C CYS A 52 2.60 -10.53 -4.49
N ALA A 53 3.43 -11.29 -5.22
CA ALA A 53 3.53 -12.74 -5.08
C ALA A 53 4.46 -13.18 -3.93
N LYS A 54 5.42 -12.33 -3.55
CA LYS A 54 6.41 -12.63 -2.51
C LYS A 54 6.91 -11.33 -1.86
N LEU A 55 6.30 -10.99 -0.73
CA LEU A 55 6.70 -9.85 0.10
C LEU A 55 7.74 -10.29 1.13
N ASP A 56 8.69 -9.41 1.42
CA ASP A 56 9.46 -9.49 2.67
C ASP A 56 8.48 -9.31 3.84
N PRO A 57 8.43 -10.23 4.83
CA PRO A 57 7.50 -10.12 5.95
C PRO A 57 7.76 -8.89 6.83
N LYS A 58 8.96 -8.30 6.80
CA LYS A 58 9.27 -7.06 7.52
C LYS A 58 8.86 -5.85 6.68
N PRO A 59 7.94 -4.99 7.16
CA PRO A 59 7.61 -3.74 6.48
C PRO A 59 8.85 -2.85 6.31
N ALA A 60 9.01 -2.25 5.14
CA ALA A 60 9.99 -1.20 4.90
C ALA A 60 9.46 0.16 5.40
N TYR A 61 8.17 0.43 5.16
CA TYR A 61 7.49 1.63 5.63
C TYR A 61 6.08 1.31 6.08
N ALA A 62 5.68 1.81 7.25
CA ALA A 62 4.30 1.79 7.68
C ALA A 62 3.54 2.97 7.06
N LEU A 63 2.28 2.72 6.67
CA LEU A 63 1.35 3.75 6.25
C LEU A 63 0.26 3.90 7.32
N SER A 64 -0.41 5.04 7.33
CA SER A 64 -1.67 5.22 8.04
C SER A 64 -2.62 4.10 7.63
N PRO A 65 -3.35 3.48 8.57
CA PRO A 65 -4.34 2.47 8.24
C PRO A 65 -5.35 2.99 7.22
N LEU A 66 -5.81 2.10 6.35
CA LEU A 66 -6.92 2.37 5.46
C LEU A 66 -8.21 2.34 6.28
N VAL A 67 -8.93 3.45 6.30
CA VAL A 67 -10.24 3.56 6.95
C VAL A 67 -11.23 4.07 5.92
N ASN A 68 -12.33 3.33 5.73
CA ASN A 68 -13.34 3.62 4.71
C ASN A 68 -12.72 3.85 3.31
N GLY A 69 -11.75 3.00 2.96
CA GLY A 69 -11.12 3.03 1.64
C GLY A 69 -10.10 4.16 1.44
N LYS A 70 -9.70 4.90 2.48
CA LYS A 70 -8.77 6.03 2.35
C LYS A 70 -7.59 5.92 3.31
N SER A 71 -6.41 6.30 2.83
CA SER A 71 -5.19 6.46 3.63
C SER A 71 -4.30 7.53 3.00
N GLU A 72 -3.59 8.27 3.84
CA GLU A 72 -2.59 9.25 3.44
C GLU A 72 -1.38 9.18 4.38
N THR A 73 -0.17 9.18 3.82
CA THR A 73 1.08 9.14 4.59
C THR A 73 2.21 9.80 3.81
N VAL A 74 3.12 10.48 4.52
CA VAL A 74 4.42 10.89 3.97
C VAL A 74 5.47 9.93 4.49
N VAL A 75 6.15 9.23 3.60
CA VAL A 75 7.24 8.30 3.94
C VAL A 75 8.60 8.95 3.69
N ASN A 76 9.58 8.63 4.54
CA ASN A 76 10.96 9.07 4.40
C ASN A 76 11.71 8.18 3.37
N ALA A 77 11.27 8.25 2.12
CA ALA A 77 11.88 7.62 0.97
C ALA A 77 11.74 8.52 -0.26
N SER A 78 12.76 8.57 -1.11
CA SER A 78 12.64 9.23 -2.39
C SER A 78 11.65 8.47 -3.30
N LEU A 79 10.96 9.18 -4.18
CA LEU A 79 10.04 8.55 -5.13
C LEU A 79 10.79 7.56 -6.02
N ASP A 80 12.00 7.91 -6.42
CA ASP A 80 12.87 7.08 -7.26
C ASP A 80 13.25 5.77 -6.58
N ASP A 81 13.60 5.80 -5.29
CA ASP A 81 13.90 4.59 -4.53
C ASP A 81 12.68 3.68 -4.43
N LEU A 82 11.49 4.24 -4.20
CA LEU A 82 10.26 3.46 -4.14
C LEU A 82 9.91 2.81 -5.49
N ARG A 83 10.17 3.50 -6.60
CA ARG A 83 9.90 2.98 -7.96
C ARG A 83 10.94 1.97 -8.42
N LYS A 84 12.22 2.18 -8.16
CA LYS A 84 13.31 1.33 -8.65
C LYS A 84 13.69 0.22 -7.67
N GLY A 85 13.35 0.38 -6.39
CA GLY A 85 13.83 -0.48 -5.30
C GLY A 85 13.08 -1.78 -5.11
N GLY A 86 12.17 -2.16 -6.02
CA GLY A 86 11.41 -3.40 -5.93
C GLY A 86 10.53 -3.44 -4.68
N TYR A 87 9.54 -2.56 -4.63
CA TYR A 87 8.60 -2.45 -3.51
C TYR A 87 7.17 -2.72 -3.95
N ALA A 88 6.34 -3.16 -3.01
CA ALA A 88 4.89 -3.28 -3.17
C ALA A 88 4.16 -2.73 -1.94
N ILE A 89 2.98 -2.15 -2.18
CA ILE A 89 2.02 -1.78 -1.14
C ILE A 89 1.10 -2.98 -0.91
N ASN A 90 0.83 -3.31 0.35
CA ASN A 90 -0.10 -4.34 0.77
C ASN A 90 -1.03 -3.82 1.87
N GLY A 91 -2.32 -4.20 1.79
CA GLY A 91 -3.30 -3.99 2.85
C GLY A 91 -3.66 -5.29 3.57
N HIS A 92 -3.86 -5.23 4.88
CA HIS A 92 -4.27 -6.35 5.72
C HIS A 92 -5.76 -6.27 6.07
N LYS A 93 -6.42 -7.41 6.27
CA LYS A 93 -7.87 -7.47 6.55
C LYS A 93 -8.29 -6.72 7.81
N SER A 94 -7.50 -6.83 8.88
CA SER A 94 -7.66 -6.08 10.13
C SER A 94 -6.41 -6.29 11.00
N ALA A 95 -6.32 -5.58 12.14
CA ALA A 95 -5.26 -5.84 13.13
C ALA A 95 -5.31 -7.27 13.69
N GLN A 96 -6.51 -7.83 13.89
CA GLN A 96 -6.70 -9.19 14.41
C GLN A 96 -6.45 -10.28 13.36
N GLN A 97 -6.60 -9.94 12.07
CA GLN A 97 -6.39 -10.86 10.95
C GLN A 97 -5.24 -10.38 10.06
N ALA A 98 -4.12 -9.97 10.68
CA ALA A 98 -2.97 -9.40 9.98
C ALA A 98 -2.29 -10.37 8.99
N SER A 99 -2.48 -11.68 9.11
CA SER A 99 -1.96 -12.63 8.11
C SER A 99 -2.78 -12.69 6.81
N THR A 100 -3.95 -12.06 6.77
CA THR A 100 -4.82 -12.04 5.58
C THR A 100 -4.64 -10.75 4.80
N TYR A 101 -4.09 -10.83 3.60
CA TYR A 101 -3.92 -9.68 2.72
C TYR A 101 -5.16 -9.46 1.86
N VAL A 102 -5.54 -8.20 1.66
CA VAL A 102 -6.78 -7.85 0.96
C VAL A 102 -6.54 -7.18 -0.39
N PHE A 103 -5.42 -6.47 -0.55
CA PHE A 103 -5.00 -5.95 -1.85
C PHE A 103 -3.49 -5.81 -1.89
N CYS A 104 -2.93 -5.73 -3.09
CA CYS A 104 -1.53 -5.41 -3.30
C CYS A 104 -1.28 -4.69 -4.63
N GLY A 105 -0.27 -3.82 -4.68
CA GLY A 105 0.23 -3.24 -5.92
C GLY A 105 1.73 -2.97 -5.89
N GLU A 106 2.42 -3.35 -6.96
CA GLU A 106 3.87 -3.14 -7.12
C GLU A 106 4.18 -1.71 -7.56
N LEU A 107 5.12 -1.07 -6.88
CA LEU A 107 5.46 0.33 -7.11
C LEU A 107 6.31 0.54 -8.37
N GLY A 108 7.07 -0.46 -8.80
CA GLY A 108 7.99 -0.33 -9.94
C GLY A 108 7.36 -0.47 -11.34
N LYS A 109 6.03 -0.55 -11.42
CA LYS A 109 5.29 -0.59 -12.69
C LYS A 109 4.80 0.79 -13.12
#